data_AF-F8RPI1-F1
#
_entry.id   AF-F8RPI1-F1
#
_cell.length_a   1.000
_cell.length_b   1.000
_cell.length_c   1.000
_cell.angle_alpha   90.00
_cell.angle_beta   90.00
_cell.angle_gamma   90.00
#
_symmetry.space_group_name_H-M   'P 1'
#
loop_
_entity.id
_entity.type
_entity.pdbx_description
1 polymer ?
#
loop_
_entity_poly.entity_id
_entity_poly.type
_entity_poly.pdbx_seq_one_letter_code
_entity_poly.pdbx_strand_id
1 'polypeptide(L)'
;NFMIVFQAEHNILMHPFHMLGVAGVFGGSLFSAMHGSLVTSSLIRETTENESANAGYKFGQEQETYNIVAAHGYFGRLIFQYASFNNSRSLHFFLAAWPVVGIWFTALGISTMAFNLNGFNFNQSVV
;
A
#
# COMPACT_ATOMS: atom_id res chain seq x y z
N ASN A 1 -0.46 -16.69 21.86
CA ASN A 1 -0.07 -18.11 21.92
C ASN A 1 0.33 -18.61 20.53
N PHE A 2 -0.60 -18.78 19.58
CA PHE A 2 -0.33 -19.25 18.21
C PHE A 2 0.91 -18.61 17.52
N MET A 3 0.96 -17.28 17.38
CA MET A 3 2.06 -16.61 16.65
C MET A 3 3.45 -16.85 17.26
N ILE A 4 3.54 -16.98 18.59
CA ILE A 4 4.82 -17.20 19.29
C ILE A 4 5.29 -18.65 19.08
N VAL A 5 4.37 -19.61 19.18
CA VAL A 5 4.65 -21.02 18.92
C VAL A 5 5.03 -21.21 17.44
N PHE A 6 4.31 -20.58 16.52
CA PHE A 6 4.58 -20.66 15.10
C PHE A 6 5.97 -20.11 14.74
N GLN A 7 6.41 -19.03 15.40
CA GLN A 7 7.80 -18.55 15.26
C GLN A 7 8.81 -19.57 15.80
N ALA A 8 8.55 -20.17 16.96
CA ALA A 8 9.44 -21.17 17.53
C ALA A 8 9.58 -22.42 16.63
N GLU A 9 8.49 -22.86 16.00
CA GLU A 9 8.45 -24.08 15.17
C GLU A 9 8.90 -23.84 13.72
N HIS A 10 8.65 -22.66 13.15
CA HIS A 10 8.82 -22.42 11.71
C HIS A 10 9.80 -21.29 11.36
N ASN A 11 10.31 -20.55 12.35
CA ASN A 11 11.16 -19.37 12.13
C ASN A 11 10.55 -18.38 11.11
N ILE A 12 9.25 -18.11 11.22
CA ILE A 12 8.46 -17.32 10.25
C ILE A 12 9.05 -15.95 9.96
N LEU A 13 9.68 -15.28 10.94
CA LEU A 13 10.30 -13.98 10.74
C LEU A 13 11.43 -14.03 9.69
N MET A 14 12.05 -15.19 9.49
CA MET A 14 13.08 -15.43 8.48
C MET A 14 12.52 -16.03 7.17
N HIS A 15 11.20 -16.15 7.02
CA HIS A 15 10.57 -16.65 5.81
C HIS A 15 10.29 -15.50 4.82
N PRO A 16 10.74 -15.57 3.56
CA PRO A 16 10.62 -14.47 2.60
C PRO A 16 9.16 -14.11 2.30
N PHE A 17 8.24 -15.09 2.28
CA PHE A 17 6.83 -14.79 2.06
C PHE A 17 6.20 -14.00 3.21
N HIS A 18 6.68 -14.17 4.45
CA HIS A 18 6.25 -13.32 5.57
C HIS A 18 6.78 -11.89 5.39
N MET A 19 8.03 -11.72 4.96
CA MET A 19 8.61 -10.40 4.67
C MET A 19 7.86 -9.67 3.54
N LEU A 20 7.48 -10.38 2.48
CA LEU A 20 6.61 -9.86 1.40
C LEU A 20 5.25 -9.44 1.95
N GLY A 21 4.69 -10.21 2.88
CA GLY A 21 3.48 -9.86 3.62
C GLY A 21 3.59 -8.56 4.39
N VAL A 22 4.66 -8.39 5.17
CA VAL A 22 4.96 -7.16 5.93
C VAL A 22 5.10 -5.97 4.98
N ALA A 23 5.83 -6.12 3.87
CA ALA A 23 5.95 -5.07 2.85
C ALA A 23 4.60 -4.73 2.21
N GLY A 24 3.73 -5.73 2.01
CA GLY A 24 2.36 -5.56 1.53
C GLY A 24 1.51 -4.67 2.45
N VAL A 25 1.49 -4.96 3.76
CA VAL A 25 0.66 -4.21 4.73
C VAL A 25 1.22 -2.82 5.08
N PHE A 26 2.55 -2.70 5.20
CA PHE A 26 3.19 -1.40 5.43
C PHE A 26 3.08 -0.51 4.19
N GLY A 27 3.37 -1.04 3.00
CA GLY A 27 3.18 -0.30 1.76
C GLY A 27 1.71 0.03 1.51
N GLY A 28 0.77 -0.88 1.77
CA GLY A 28 -0.67 -0.62 1.64
C GLY A 28 -1.15 0.54 2.53
N SER A 29 -0.72 0.55 3.80
CA SER A 29 -1.02 1.66 4.73
C SER A 29 -0.40 2.98 4.27
N LEU A 30 0.87 2.94 3.83
CA LEU A 30 1.57 4.10 3.30
C LEU A 30 0.87 4.68 2.07
N PHE A 31 0.52 3.83 1.09
CA PHE A 31 -0.12 4.27 -0.15
C PHE A 31 -1.55 4.74 0.06
N SER A 32 -2.27 4.19 1.05
CA SER A 32 -3.57 4.73 1.48
C SER A 32 -3.45 6.18 1.96
N ALA A 33 -2.50 6.45 2.88
CA ALA A 33 -2.25 7.80 3.38
C ALA A 33 -1.76 8.75 2.27
N MET A 34 -0.85 8.28 1.41
CA MET A 34 -0.35 9.03 0.25
C MET A 34 -1.48 9.40 -0.71
N HIS A 35 -2.31 8.45 -1.12
CA HIS A 35 -3.40 8.71 -2.06
C HIS A 35 -4.42 9.69 -1.48
N GLY A 36 -4.87 9.44 -0.23
CA GLY A 36 -5.83 10.34 0.44
C GLY A 36 -5.30 11.76 0.57
N SER A 37 -4.03 11.94 0.94
CA SER A 37 -3.43 13.27 1.07
C SER A 37 -3.28 14.00 -0.27
N LEU A 38 -2.85 13.30 -1.34
CA LEU A 38 -2.71 13.91 -2.67
C LEU A 38 -4.04 14.33 -3.27
N VAL A 39 -5.07 13.48 -3.19
CA VAL A 39 -6.43 13.83 -3.65
C VAL A 39 -6.96 15.02 -2.86
N THR A 40 -6.90 14.97 -1.52
CA THR A 40 -7.40 16.05 -0.66
C THR A 40 -6.68 17.38 -0.92
N SER A 41 -5.37 17.35 -1.19
CA SER A 41 -4.58 18.56 -1.47
C SER A 41 -4.89 19.23 -2.80
N SER A 42 -5.62 18.56 -3.69
CA SER A 42 -5.87 19.01 -5.07
C SER A 42 -7.35 19.11 -5.41
N LEU A 43 -8.23 19.11 -4.41
CA LEU A 43 -9.67 19.39 -4.59
C LEU A 43 -9.87 20.76 -5.25
N ILE A 44 -10.82 20.80 -6.20
CA ILE A 44 -11.24 22.06 -6.82
C ILE A 44 -12.12 22.82 -5.80
N ARG A 45 -11.91 24.13 -5.66
CA ARG A 45 -12.67 24.94 -4.69
C ARG A 45 -14.10 25.15 -5.18
N GLU A 46 -15.04 24.42 -4.59
CA GLU A 46 -16.48 24.48 -4.89
C GLU A 46 -17.33 24.97 -3.70
N THR A 47 -16.72 25.24 -2.53
CA THR A 47 -17.41 25.70 -1.31
C THR A 47 -16.77 26.96 -0.73
N THR A 48 -17.47 27.57 0.23
CA THR A 48 -16.93 28.66 1.05
C THR A 48 -16.18 28.10 2.27
N GLU A 49 -15.48 28.98 3.00
CA GLU A 49 -14.71 28.62 4.20
C GLU A 49 -15.60 28.23 5.40
N ASN A 50 -16.88 28.59 5.36
CA ASN A 50 -17.84 28.31 6.42
C ASN A 50 -18.58 26.97 6.23
N GLU A 51 -18.23 26.21 5.19
CA GLU A 51 -18.86 24.95 4.81
C GLU A 51 -17.80 23.86 4.63
N SER A 52 -18.17 22.60 4.82
CA SER A 52 -17.28 21.47 4.55
C SER A 52 -16.99 21.36 3.05
N ALA A 53 -15.72 21.19 2.69
CA ALA A 53 -15.30 20.94 1.31
C ALA A 53 -15.97 19.71 0.67
N ASN A 54 -16.40 18.73 1.49
CA ASN A 54 -17.13 17.55 1.01
C ASN A 54 -18.45 17.93 0.34
N ALA A 55 -19.08 19.04 0.73
CA ALA A 55 -20.32 19.51 0.12
C ALA A 55 -20.13 20.00 -1.33
N GLY A 56 -18.88 20.24 -1.74
CA GLY A 56 -18.50 20.58 -3.11
C GLY A 56 -18.68 19.42 -4.09
N TYR A 57 -18.53 18.18 -3.63
CA TYR A 57 -18.82 16.99 -4.44
C TYR A 57 -20.32 16.67 -4.43
N LYS A 58 -20.89 16.41 -5.61
CA LYS A 58 -22.25 15.91 -5.79
C LYS A 58 -22.22 14.46 -6.29
N PHE A 59 -22.97 13.60 -5.62
CA PHE A 59 -23.06 12.19 -5.99
C PHE A 59 -23.57 12.04 -7.43
N GLY A 60 -22.77 11.36 -8.28
CA GLY A 60 -23.09 11.14 -9.69
C GLY A 60 -22.69 12.26 -10.64
N GLN A 61 -21.95 13.29 -10.19
CA GLN A 61 -21.39 14.30 -11.10
C GLN A 61 -20.44 13.68 -12.14
N GLU A 62 -20.40 14.25 -13.34
CA GLU A 62 -19.58 13.74 -14.45
C GLU A 62 -18.12 14.20 -14.36
N GLN A 63 -17.89 15.39 -13.81
CA GLN A 63 -16.57 16.01 -13.73
C GLN A 63 -15.79 15.50 -12.52
N GLU A 64 -14.48 15.32 -12.70
CA GLU A 64 -13.56 14.98 -11.62
C GLU A 64 -13.52 16.10 -10.56
N THR A 65 -13.48 15.72 -9.28
CA THR A 65 -13.54 16.66 -8.13
C THR A 65 -12.18 17.25 -7.74
N TYR A 66 -11.09 16.73 -8.31
CA TYR A 66 -9.72 17.12 -8.00
C TYR A 66 -8.86 17.22 -9.27
N ASN A 67 -7.78 17.98 -9.19
CA ASN A 67 -6.86 18.16 -10.31
C ASN A 67 -5.69 17.16 -10.24
N ILE A 68 -5.80 16.05 -10.98
CA ILE A 68 -4.75 15.04 -11.05
C ILE A 68 -3.43 15.56 -11.62
N VAL A 69 -3.44 16.56 -12.51
CA VAL A 69 -2.21 17.16 -13.06
C VAL A 69 -1.47 17.94 -11.98
N ALA A 70 -2.20 18.65 -11.11
CA ALA A 70 -1.62 19.34 -9.96
C ALA A 70 -1.04 18.34 -8.95
N ALA A 71 -1.77 17.28 -8.61
CA ALA A 71 -1.30 16.21 -7.71
C ALA A 71 -0.04 15.51 -8.26
N HIS A 72 -0.07 15.13 -9.55
CA HIS A 72 1.08 14.52 -10.23
C HIS A 72 2.28 15.46 -10.23
N GLY A 73 2.08 16.74 -10.54
CA GLY A 73 3.13 17.75 -10.56
C GLY A 73 3.73 18.03 -9.19
N TYR A 74 2.95 17.98 -8.11
CA TYR A 74 3.47 18.07 -6.74
C TYR A 74 4.33 16.83 -6.41
N PHE A 75 3.76 15.63 -6.54
CA PHE A 75 4.45 14.40 -6.15
C PHE A 75 5.68 14.10 -7.02
N GLY A 76 5.61 14.40 -8.32
CA GLY A 76 6.74 14.27 -9.24
C GLY A 76 7.91 15.21 -8.92
N ARG A 77 7.66 16.36 -8.26
CA ARG A 77 8.72 17.23 -7.74
C ARG A 77 9.23 16.79 -6.37
N LEU A 78 8.36 16.18 -5.55
CA LEU A 78 8.72 15.69 -4.22
C LEU A 78 9.74 14.55 -4.28
N ILE A 79 9.57 13.61 -5.23
CA ILE A 79 10.44 12.43 -5.37
C ILE A 79 11.27 12.53 -6.65
N PHE A 80 10.69 12.22 -7.80
CA PHE A 80 11.19 12.51 -9.15
C PHE A 80 10.07 12.23 -10.16
N GLN A 81 10.09 12.89 -11.31
CA GLN A 81 8.92 12.97 -12.22
C GLN A 81 8.36 11.60 -12.64
N TYR A 82 9.24 10.63 -12.90
CA TYR A 82 8.85 9.29 -13.34
C TYR A 82 8.36 8.36 -12.21
N ALA A 83 8.53 8.74 -10.94
CA ALA A 83 7.98 8.00 -9.79
C ALA A 83 6.48 8.26 -9.58
N SER A 84 5.93 9.27 -10.27
CA SER A 84 4.56 9.72 -10.07
C SER A 84 3.63 9.15 -11.14
N PHE A 85 2.41 8.78 -10.75
CA PHE A 85 1.39 8.33 -11.69
C PHE A 85 0.72 9.54 -12.34
N ASN A 86 0.67 9.55 -13.68
CA ASN A 86 -0.11 10.52 -14.47
C ASN A 86 -1.38 9.89 -15.08
N ASN A 87 -1.56 8.57 -14.94
CA ASN A 87 -2.74 7.83 -15.35
C ASN A 87 -3.45 7.29 -14.11
N SER A 88 -4.67 7.78 -13.86
CA SER A 88 -5.50 7.36 -12.72
C SER A 88 -5.77 5.85 -12.70
N ARG A 89 -5.95 5.20 -13.85
CA ARG A 89 -6.22 3.76 -13.91
C ARG A 89 -5.03 2.95 -13.43
N SER A 90 -3.82 3.32 -13.85
CA SER A 90 -2.58 2.67 -13.41
C SER A 90 -2.34 2.88 -11.91
N LEU A 91 -2.59 4.08 -11.40
CA LEU A 91 -2.52 4.37 -9.96
C LEU A 91 -3.44 3.45 -9.17
N HIS A 92 -4.74 3.41 -9.51
CA HIS A 92 -5.71 2.62 -8.76
C HIS A 92 -5.48 1.11 -8.90
N PHE A 93 -5.01 0.66 -10.06
CA PHE A 93 -4.57 -0.73 -10.23
C PHE A 93 -3.40 -1.05 -9.28
N PHE A 94 -2.40 -0.17 -9.16
CA PHE A 94 -1.29 -0.35 -8.23
C PHE A 94 -1.76 -0.38 -6.77
N LEU A 95 -2.64 0.55 -6.38
CA LEU A 95 -3.22 0.61 -5.03
C LEU A 95 -3.96 -0.69 -4.66
N ALA A 96 -4.62 -1.33 -5.62
CA ALA A 96 -5.24 -2.63 -5.42
C ALA A 96 -4.20 -3.76 -5.38
N ALA A 97 -3.30 -3.80 -6.36
CA ALA A 97 -2.37 -4.91 -6.55
C ALA A 97 -1.37 -5.06 -5.39
N TRP A 98 -0.82 -3.94 -4.87
CA TRP A 98 0.23 -3.98 -3.87
C TRP A 98 -0.15 -4.76 -2.59
N PRO A 99 -1.20 -4.37 -1.84
CA PRO A 99 -1.58 -5.09 -0.63
C PRO A 99 -2.08 -6.51 -0.94
N VAL A 100 -2.79 -6.71 -2.07
CA VAL A 100 -3.33 -8.02 -2.45
C VAL A 100 -2.22 -9.03 -2.68
N VAL A 101 -1.22 -8.70 -3.50
CA VAL A 101 -0.09 -9.58 -3.77
C VAL A 101 0.70 -9.88 -2.49
N GLY A 102 0.93 -8.88 -1.64
CA GLY A 102 1.59 -9.08 -0.34
C GLY A 102 0.86 -10.09 0.54
N ILE A 103 -0.46 -9.95 0.68
CA ILE A 103 -1.28 -10.87 1.48
C ILE A 103 -1.34 -12.28 0.86
N TRP A 104 -1.37 -12.40 -0.48
CA TRP A 104 -1.25 -13.70 -1.14
C TRP A 104 0.03 -14.43 -0.76
N PHE A 105 1.17 -13.73 -0.74
CA PHE A 105 2.41 -14.34 -0.26
C PHE A 105 2.33 -14.74 1.22
N THR A 106 1.79 -13.89 2.10
CA THR A 106 1.59 -14.29 3.51
C THR A 106 0.78 -15.57 3.63
N ALA A 107 -0.34 -15.67 2.89
CA ALA A 107 -1.19 -16.85 2.88
C ALA A 107 -0.42 -18.08 2.38
N LEU A 108 0.29 -17.97 1.26
CA LEU A 108 1.15 -19.03 0.74
C LEU A 108 2.23 -19.43 1.75
N GLY A 109 2.84 -18.48 2.46
CA GLY A 109 3.86 -18.76 3.48
C GLY A 109 3.33 -19.62 4.62
N ILE A 110 2.16 -19.27 5.15
CA ILE A 110 1.49 -20.10 6.16
C ILE A 110 1.15 -21.49 5.60
N SER A 111 0.65 -21.55 4.36
CA SER A 111 0.33 -22.82 3.70
C SER A 111 1.55 -23.71 3.47
N THR A 112 2.73 -23.16 3.14
CA THR A 112 3.95 -23.96 2.94
C THR A 112 4.58 -24.40 4.26
N MET A 113 4.59 -23.53 5.27
CA MET A 113 5.08 -23.88 6.60
C MET A 113 4.20 -24.94 7.30
N ALA A 114 2.92 -25.07 6.92
CA ALA A 114 2.08 -26.19 7.35
C ALA A 114 2.63 -27.57 6.93
N PHE A 115 3.49 -27.61 5.90
CA PHE A 115 4.24 -28.80 5.47
C PHE A 115 5.74 -28.72 5.84
N ASN A 116 6.08 -27.94 6.87
CA ASN A 116 7.41 -27.79 7.46
C ASN A 116 8.49 -27.24 6.51
N LEU A 117 8.10 -26.55 5.44
CA LEU A 117 9.03 -25.72 4.66
C LEU A 117 9.21 -24.36 5.36
N ASN A 118 10.18 -24.33 6.26
CA ASN A 118 10.38 -23.25 7.24
C ASN A 118 11.19 -22.06 6.68
N GLY A 119 11.28 -20.98 7.47
CA GLY A 119 12.14 -19.84 7.17
C GLY A 119 13.63 -20.18 7.14
N PHE A 120 14.45 -19.27 6.61
CA PHE A 120 15.90 -19.49 6.51
C PHE A 120 16.53 -19.79 7.87
N ASN A 121 17.54 -20.66 7.88
CA ASN A 121 18.34 -20.98 9.05
C ASN A 121 19.81 -20.64 8.74
N PHE A 122 20.37 -19.70 9.50
CA PHE A 122 21.76 -19.25 9.35
C PHE A 122 22.60 -19.52 10.61
N ASN A 123 22.23 -20.53 11.41
CA ASN A 123 23.01 -20.91 12.58
C ASN A 123 24.38 -21.43 12.14
N GLN A 124 25.46 -20.85 12.69
CA GLN A 124 26.86 -21.18 12.36
C GLN A 124 27.26 -20.93 10.88
N SER A 125 26.62 -19.97 10.21
CA SER A 125 26.94 -19.63 8.81
C SER A 125 28.29 -18.92 8.59
N VAL A 126 28.94 -18.41 9.65
CA VAL A 126 30.27 -17.78 9.60
C VAL A 126 31.16 -18.47 10.63
N VAL A 127 32.35 -18.89 10.20
CA VAL A 127 33.34 -19.66 11.00
C VAL A 127 34.58 -18.81 11.24
#